data_AF-A0A094PBP1-F1
#
_entry.id   AF-A0A094PBP1-F1
#
_cell.length_a   1.000
_cell.length_b   1.000
_cell.length_c   1.000
_cell.angle_alpha   90.00
_cell.angle_beta   90.00
_cell.angle_gamma   90.00
#
_symmetry.space_group_name_H-M   'P 1'
#
loop_
_entity.id
_entity.type
_entity.pdbx_description
1 polymer ?
#
loop_
_entity_poly.entity_id
_entity_poly.type
_entity_poly.pdbx_seq_one_letter_code
_entity_poly.pdbx_strand_id
1 'polypeptide(L)'
;MEDNELGQDRPETPLDALGIMASQQAILGPNLRQVEMYTRRGLLSLLWHEPDAADQNVGVVMVGGAMGGTLGPGDSLFHALGEALSSVGVPSIRLSYRKPNDMDSCCVDTAAAVQLLVGSGADAVVIMGI
;
A
#
# COMPACT_ATOMS: atom_id res chain seq x y z
N MET A 1 -11.06 -16.27 42.91
CA MET A 1 -10.49 -14.92 43.12
C MET A 1 -9.05 -15.01 42.64
N GLU A 2 -8.68 -14.68 41.41
CA GLU A 2 -9.37 -14.10 40.25
C GLU A 2 -8.57 -14.53 39.01
N ASP A 3 -9.19 -14.33 37.86
CA ASP A 3 -8.97 -15.04 36.61
C ASP A 3 -7.60 -14.88 35.94
N ASN A 4 -7.25 -15.94 35.23
CA ASN A 4 -6.24 -15.97 34.19
C ASN A 4 -6.83 -15.32 32.92
N GLU A 5 -6.59 -14.04 32.68
CA GLU A 5 -6.94 -13.38 31.41
C GLU A 5 -5.70 -13.14 30.54
N LEU A 6 -5.58 -13.98 29.51
CA LEU A 6 -4.68 -13.79 28.38
C LEU A 6 -5.10 -12.54 27.59
N GLY A 7 -4.48 -11.40 27.89
CA GLY A 7 -4.65 -10.14 27.16
C GLY A 7 -3.30 -9.49 26.88
N GLN A 8 -2.43 -10.15 26.12
CA GLN A 8 -1.27 -9.45 25.55
C GLN A 8 -1.76 -8.61 24.37
N ASP A 9 -1.85 -7.31 24.60
CA ASP A 9 -2.24 -6.28 23.65
C ASP A 9 -1.33 -6.35 22.41
N ARG A 10 -1.87 -6.86 21.29
CA ARG A 10 -1.13 -6.91 20.03
C ARG A 10 -0.81 -5.46 19.64
N PRO A 11 0.44 -5.12 19.30
CA PRO A 11 0.77 -3.75 18.89
C PRO A 11 -0.11 -3.35 17.69
N GLU A 12 -0.69 -2.15 17.77
CA GLU A 12 -1.51 -1.56 16.72
C GLU A 12 -0.73 -1.54 15.40
N THR A 13 -1.32 -2.10 14.34
CA THR A 13 -0.69 -2.10 13.02
C THR A 13 -1.07 -0.84 12.23
N PRO A 14 -0.28 -0.44 11.22
CA PRO A 14 -0.64 0.69 10.36
C PRO A 14 -2.05 0.60 9.77
N LEU A 15 -2.49 -0.58 9.33
CA LEU A 15 -3.85 -0.81 8.84
C LEU A 15 -4.93 -0.62 9.93
N ASP A 16 -4.64 -0.98 11.19
CA ASP A 16 -5.54 -0.74 12.31
C ASP A 16 -5.68 0.76 12.57
N ALA A 17 -4.55 1.48 12.58
CA ALA A 17 -4.49 2.93 12.76
C ALA A 17 -5.21 3.72 11.64
N LEU A 18 -5.40 3.11 10.45
CA LEU A 18 -6.22 3.71 9.41
C LEU A 18 -7.70 3.79 9.80
N GLY A 19 -8.20 2.84 10.60
CA GLY A 19 -9.62 2.73 10.91
C GLY A 19 -10.47 2.47 9.66
N ILE A 20 -10.07 1.46 8.87
CA ILE A 20 -10.77 1.04 7.65
C ILE A 20 -12.18 0.57 8.00
N MET A 21 -13.18 1.18 7.37
CA MET A 21 -14.59 0.86 7.53
C MET A 21 -15.07 -0.12 6.45
N ALA A 22 -14.52 0.01 5.26
CA ALA A 22 -14.82 -0.84 4.12
C ALA A 22 -13.67 -0.79 3.11
N SER A 23 -13.56 -1.83 2.28
CA SER A 23 -12.69 -1.83 1.11
C SER A 23 -13.45 -2.26 -0.14
N GLN A 24 -13.04 -1.72 -1.28
CA GLN A 24 -13.49 -2.09 -2.61
C GLN A 24 -12.27 -2.38 -3.48
N GLN A 25 -12.42 -3.27 -4.45
CA GLN A 25 -11.35 -3.60 -5.37
C GLN A 25 -11.89 -3.89 -6.77
N ALA A 26 -11.11 -3.54 -7.79
CA ALA A 26 -11.39 -3.83 -9.18
C ALA A 26 -10.14 -4.37 -9.86
N ILE A 27 -10.29 -5.44 -10.64
CA ILE A 27 -9.21 -5.94 -11.51
C ILE A 27 -9.23 -5.09 -12.78
N LEU A 28 -8.14 -4.36 -13.03
CA LEU A 28 -8.00 -3.45 -14.17
C LEU A 28 -7.21 -4.07 -15.34
N GLY A 29 -6.53 -5.18 -15.09
CA GLY A 29 -5.74 -5.92 -16.06
C GLY A 29 -5.22 -7.22 -15.45
N PRO A 30 -4.41 -8.00 -16.18
CA PRO A 30 -3.90 -9.29 -15.69
C PRO A 30 -3.12 -9.12 -14.38
N ASN A 31 -2.24 -8.12 -14.32
CA ASN A 31 -1.34 -7.89 -13.20
C ASN A 31 -1.63 -6.58 -12.48
N LEU A 32 -2.84 -6.03 -12.60
CA LEU A 32 -3.18 -4.73 -12.04
C LEU A 32 -4.54 -4.74 -11.35
N ARG A 33 -4.54 -4.38 -10.08
CA ARG A 33 -5.73 -4.22 -9.24
C ARG A 33 -5.79 -2.80 -8.69
N GLN A 34 -6.96 -2.20 -8.74
CA GLN A 34 -7.27 -1.01 -7.94
C GLN A 34 -7.86 -1.46 -6.62
N VAL A 35 -7.38 -0.89 -5.52
CA VAL A 35 -7.93 -1.10 -4.18
C VAL A 35 -8.22 0.27 -3.57
N GLU A 36 -9.41 0.38 -3.00
CA GLU A 36 -9.89 1.56 -2.30
C GLU A 36 -10.27 1.16 -0.89
N MET A 37 -9.73 1.85 0.10
CA MET A 37 -10.02 1.64 1.52
C MET A 37 -10.67 2.90 2.08
N TYR A 38 -11.95 2.79 2.44
CA TYR A 38 -12.71 3.85 3.07
C TYR A 38 -12.35 3.91 4.54
N THR A 39 -11.80 5.04 4.96
CA THR A 39 -11.43 5.28 6.36
C THR A 39 -12.19 6.47 6.90
N ARG A 40 -12.23 6.61 8.23
CA ARG A 40 -12.82 7.81 8.88
C ARG A 40 -12.11 9.12 8.50
N ARG A 41 -10.88 9.05 7.97
CA ARG A 41 -10.01 10.21 7.67
C ARG A 41 -9.77 10.42 6.18
N GLY A 42 -10.54 9.76 5.31
CA GLY A 42 -10.42 9.88 3.86
C GLY A 42 -10.29 8.54 3.16
N LEU A 43 -10.20 8.60 1.83
CA LEU A 43 -10.08 7.43 0.98
C LEU A 43 -8.60 7.12 0.72
N LEU A 44 -8.13 5.95 1.13
CA LEU A 44 -6.81 5.48 0.73
C LEU A 44 -6.98 4.71 -0.58
N SER A 45 -6.39 5.24 -1.65
CA SER A 45 -6.49 4.62 -2.98
C SER A 45 -5.14 4.10 -3.40
N LEU A 46 -5.10 2.88 -3.93
CA LEU A 46 -3.88 2.29 -4.44
C LEU A 46 -4.10 1.50 -5.71
N LEU A 47 -3.06 1.47 -6.54
CA LEU A 47 -2.96 0.62 -7.72
C LEU A 47 -1.86 -0.40 -7.46
N TRP A 48 -2.26 -1.66 -7.35
CA TRP A 48 -1.40 -2.78 -7.00
C TRP A 48 -1.04 -3.57 -8.26
N HIS A 49 0.26 -3.58 -8.57
CA HIS A 49 0.85 -4.46 -9.56
C HIS A 49 1.19 -5.82 -8.94
N GLU A 50 0.52 -6.87 -9.41
CA GLU A 50 0.64 -8.24 -8.89
C GLU A 50 1.15 -9.16 -10.00
N PRO A 51 2.42 -9.56 -9.98
CA PRO A 51 2.95 -10.50 -10.96
C PRO A 51 2.36 -11.90 -10.78
N ASP A 52 2.16 -12.64 -11.88
CA ASP A 52 1.66 -14.03 -11.87
C ASP A 52 2.55 -14.98 -11.07
N ALA A 53 3.87 -14.73 -11.09
CA ALA A 53 4.85 -15.39 -10.25
C ALA A 53 5.65 -14.31 -9.50
N ALA A 54 5.48 -14.25 -8.19
CA ALA A 54 6.32 -13.45 -7.32
C ALA A 54 7.65 -14.19 -7.09
N ASP A 55 8.53 -14.15 -8.09
CA ASP A 55 9.84 -14.81 -8.04
C ASP A 55 10.78 -14.16 -7.00
N GLN A 56 10.42 -12.96 -6.53
CA GLN A 56 11.24 -12.14 -5.65
C GLN A 56 10.51 -11.82 -4.34
N ASN A 57 11.16 -12.03 -3.20
CA ASN A 57 10.62 -11.69 -1.87
C ASN A 57 10.76 -10.19 -1.52
N VAL A 58 10.67 -9.31 -2.52
CA VAL A 58 10.77 -7.85 -2.34
C VAL A 58 9.59 -7.16 -2.99
N GLY A 59 9.03 -6.17 -2.29
CA GLY A 59 7.97 -5.31 -2.82
C GLY A 59 8.42 -3.85 -2.95
N VAL A 60 7.72 -3.08 -3.79
CA VAL A 60 7.98 -1.63 -3.93
C VAL A 60 6.73 -0.81 -3.64
N VAL A 61 6.82 0.16 -2.72
CA VAL A 61 5.79 1.20 -2.54
C VAL A 61 6.26 2.48 -3.22
N MET A 62 5.50 2.94 -4.20
CA MET A 62 5.69 4.22 -4.88
C MET A 62 4.74 5.25 -4.29
N VAL A 63 5.31 6.32 -3.75
CA VAL A 63 4.57 7.39 -3.08
C VAL A 63 4.72 8.71 -3.83
N GLY A 64 3.60 9.37 -4.13
CA GLY A 64 3.61 10.68 -4.76
C GLY A 64 4.18 11.76 -3.85
N GLY A 65 4.52 12.91 -4.44
CA GLY A 65 4.98 14.08 -3.70
C GLY A 65 3.87 14.72 -2.85
N ALA A 66 4.00 16.01 -2.51
CA ALA A 66 3.07 16.69 -1.59
C ALA A 66 1.58 16.54 -1.95
N MET A 67 1.25 16.45 -3.25
CA MET A 67 -0.13 16.30 -3.73
C MET A 67 -0.63 14.84 -3.79
N GLY A 68 0.22 13.86 -3.50
CA GLY A 68 -0.11 12.44 -3.64
C GLY A 68 -0.35 12.02 -5.09
N GLY A 69 -1.29 11.10 -5.27
CA GLY A 69 -1.65 10.54 -6.58
C GLY A 69 -0.82 9.31 -6.98
N THR A 70 -1.37 8.53 -7.90
CA THR A 70 -0.83 7.21 -8.31
C THR A 70 0.01 7.24 -9.58
N LEU A 71 0.09 8.39 -10.27
CA LEU A 71 0.78 8.48 -11.56
C LEU A 71 2.28 8.76 -11.38
N GLY A 72 2.65 9.52 -10.35
CA GLY A 72 4.04 10.00 -10.21
C GLY A 72 4.40 11.05 -11.26
N PRO A 73 5.69 11.42 -11.36
CA PRO A 73 6.17 12.46 -12.28
C PRO A 73 6.24 11.95 -13.72
N GLY A 74 6.56 12.86 -14.67
CA GLY A 74 7.04 12.51 -16.01
C GLY A 74 6.13 11.58 -16.80
N ASP A 75 4.87 11.99 -17.00
CA ASP A 75 3.86 11.24 -17.77
C ASP A 75 3.59 9.82 -17.24
N SER A 76 3.29 9.72 -15.96
CA SER A 76 2.92 8.47 -15.27
C SER A 76 4.07 7.49 -15.03
N LEU A 77 5.25 7.98 -14.61
CA LEU A 77 6.42 7.15 -14.31
C LEU A 77 6.10 5.95 -13.40
N PHE A 78 5.25 6.12 -12.39
CA PHE A 78 4.92 5.02 -11.48
C PHE A 78 4.20 3.88 -12.20
N HIS A 79 3.37 4.20 -13.20
CA HIS A 79 2.71 3.18 -14.01
C HIS A 79 3.74 2.36 -14.80
N ALA A 80 4.62 3.04 -15.54
CA ALA A 80 5.64 2.39 -16.35
C ALA A 80 6.59 1.55 -15.49
N LEU A 81 6.99 2.06 -14.32
CA LEU A 81 7.81 1.30 -13.38
C LEU A 81 7.07 0.09 -12.80
N GLY A 82 5.79 0.23 -12.44
CA GLY A 82 4.99 -0.88 -11.93
C GLY A 82 4.84 -2.02 -12.95
N GLU A 83 4.66 -1.69 -14.24
CA GLU A 83 4.68 -2.68 -15.32
C GLU A 83 6.04 -3.36 -15.47
N ALA A 84 7.13 -2.58 -15.46
CA ALA A 84 8.48 -3.11 -15.56
C ALA A 84 8.82 -4.04 -14.39
N LEU A 85 8.46 -3.67 -13.15
CA LEU A 85 8.65 -4.49 -11.95
C LEU A 85 7.82 -5.78 -12.00
N SER A 86 6.56 -5.68 -12.43
CA SER A 86 5.70 -6.86 -12.58
C SER A 86 6.28 -7.84 -13.62
N SER A 87 6.88 -7.34 -14.70
CA SER A 87 7.50 -8.20 -15.73
C SER A 87 8.70 -9.03 -15.23
N VAL A 88 9.29 -8.66 -14.09
CA VAL A 88 10.40 -9.37 -13.44
C VAL A 88 10.01 -9.97 -12.09
N GLY A 89 8.70 -10.15 -11.83
CA GLY A 89 8.21 -10.84 -10.64
C GLY A 89 8.24 -10.01 -9.35
N VAL A 90 8.32 -8.68 -9.44
CA VAL A 90 8.34 -7.78 -8.27
C VAL A 90 6.96 -7.12 -8.09
N PRO A 91 6.22 -7.42 -7.00
CA PRO A 91 4.98 -6.73 -6.69
C PRO A 91 5.23 -5.27 -6.31
N SER A 92 4.32 -4.38 -6.71
CA SER A 92 4.44 -2.97 -6.35
C SER A 92 3.11 -2.27 -6.15
N ILE A 93 3.09 -1.26 -5.29
CA ILE A 93 1.91 -0.46 -4.96
C ILE A 93 2.18 0.99 -5.32
N ARG A 94 1.27 1.60 -6.08
CA ARG A 94 1.22 3.05 -6.32
C ARG A 94 0.20 3.65 -5.38
N LEU A 95 0.65 4.51 -4.47
CA LEU A 95 -0.15 5.00 -3.35
C LEU A 95 -0.66 6.43 -3.60
N SER A 96 -1.97 6.64 -3.41
CA SER A 96 -2.53 7.97 -3.23
C SER A 96 -3.04 8.14 -1.81
N TYR A 97 -2.44 9.07 -1.08
CA TYR A 97 -2.75 9.37 0.32
C TYR A 97 -4.22 9.75 0.53
N ARG A 98 -4.72 9.49 1.74
CA ARG A 98 -6.04 9.95 2.21
C ARG A 98 -6.12 11.47 2.28
N LYS A 99 -5.01 12.10 2.66
CA LYS A 99 -4.91 13.54 2.87
C LYS A 99 -3.53 14.04 2.42
N PRO A 100 -3.39 14.40 1.13
CA PRO A 100 -2.17 15.02 0.64
C PRO A 100 -1.75 16.24 1.47
N ASN A 101 -0.45 16.50 1.53
CA ASN A 101 0.18 17.60 2.27
C ASN A 101 0.04 17.54 3.81
N ASP A 102 -0.34 16.38 4.36
CA ASP A 102 -0.38 16.09 5.80
C ASP A 102 0.61 14.95 6.11
N MET A 103 1.83 15.32 6.51
CA MET A 103 2.95 14.38 6.63
C MET A 103 2.63 13.19 7.52
N ASP A 104 2.03 13.42 8.69
CA ASP A 104 1.68 12.36 9.64
C ASP A 104 0.71 11.35 9.01
N SER A 105 -0.33 11.84 8.33
CA SER A 105 -1.27 10.98 7.62
C SER A 105 -0.59 10.22 6.47
N CYS A 106 0.25 10.88 5.69
CA CYS A 106 0.99 10.27 4.59
C CYS A 106 1.94 9.16 5.06
N CYS A 107 2.60 9.34 6.21
CA CYS A 107 3.47 8.32 6.80
C CYS A 107 2.68 7.05 7.20
N VAL A 108 1.53 7.21 7.85
CA VAL A 108 0.67 6.08 8.20
C VAL A 108 0.13 5.37 6.96
N ASP A 109 -0.26 6.13 5.92
CA ASP A 109 -0.72 5.59 4.64
C ASP A 109 0.38 4.76 3.95
N THR A 110 1.60 5.27 3.98
CA THR A 110 2.76 4.58 3.42
C THR A 110 3.07 3.31 4.19
N ALA A 111 3.05 3.36 5.53
CA ALA A 111 3.25 2.19 6.37
C ALA A 111 2.15 1.13 6.17
N ALA A 112 0.90 1.54 5.92
CA ALA A 112 -0.17 0.62 5.58
C ALA A 112 0.05 -0.06 4.21
N ALA A 113 0.54 0.66 3.20
CA ALA A 113 0.92 0.07 1.92
C ALA A 113 2.08 -0.92 2.06
N VAL A 114 3.07 -0.62 2.90
CA VAL A 114 4.15 -1.56 3.25
C VAL A 114 3.58 -2.82 3.90
N GLN A 115 2.67 -2.66 4.86
CA GLN A 115 2.03 -3.80 5.54
C GLN A 115 1.25 -4.69 4.56
N LEU A 116 0.61 -4.12 3.53
CA LEU A 116 -0.07 -4.89 2.49
C LEU A 116 0.91 -5.74 1.67
N LEU A 117 2.06 -5.20 1.26
CA LEU A 117 3.09 -5.95 0.54
C LEU A 117 3.72 -7.06 1.40
N VAL A 118 3.98 -6.77 2.68
CA VAL A 118 4.44 -7.79 3.63
C VAL A 118 3.38 -8.89 3.78
N GLY A 119 2.09 -8.51 3.90
CA GLY A 119 0.97 -9.43 3.96
C GLY A 119 0.78 -10.28 2.69
N SER A 120 1.28 -9.83 1.53
CA SER A 120 1.30 -10.62 0.30
C SER A 120 2.55 -11.48 0.12
N GLY A 121 3.48 -11.48 1.08
CA GLY A 121 4.67 -12.35 1.09
C GLY A 121 6.00 -11.65 0.80
N ALA A 122 6.08 -10.32 0.79
CA ALA A 122 7.36 -9.62 0.70
C ALA A 122 8.12 -9.65 2.04
N ASP A 123 9.38 -10.10 2.02
CA ASP A 123 10.28 -10.07 3.20
C ASP A 123 10.93 -8.69 3.38
N ALA A 124 11.07 -7.95 2.28
CA ALA A 124 11.62 -6.60 2.24
C ALA A 124 10.74 -5.69 1.39
N VAL A 125 10.66 -4.41 1.76
CA VAL A 125 9.91 -3.41 1.00
C VAL A 125 10.78 -2.18 0.77
N VAL A 126 10.89 -1.76 -0.49
CA VAL A 126 11.51 -0.50 -0.90
C VAL A 126 10.43 0.57 -0.96
N ILE A 127 10.65 1.69 -0.30
CA ILE A 127 9.80 2.88 -0.45
C ILE A 127 10.53 3.85 -1.38
N MET A 128 9.85 4.29 -2.44
CA MET A 128 10.36 5.27 -3.39
C MET A 128 9.36 6.40 -3.55
N GLY A 129 9.83 7.63 -3.52
CA GLY A 129 8.99 8.82 -3.67
C GLY A 129 9.74 9.98 -4.31
N ILE A 130 9.01 11.08 -4.50
CA ILE A 130 9.48 12.33 -5.14
C ILE A 130 9.22 13.56 -4.29
#